data_AF-A0A8H4XRH3-F1
#
_entry.id   AF-A0A8H4XRH3-F1
#
_cell.length_a   1.000
_cell.length_b   1.000
_cell.length_c   1.000
_cell.angle_alpha   90.00
_cell.angle_beta   90.00
_cell.angle_gamma   90.00
#
_symmetry.space_group_name_H-M   'P 1'
#
loop_
_entity.id
_entity.type
_entity.pdbx_description
1 polymer ?
#
loop_
_entity_poly.entity_id
_entity_poly.type
_entity_poly.pdbx_seq_one_letter_code
_entity_poly.pdbx_strand_id
1 'polypeptide(L)'
;TMDLPERTLSNKISSRLGLTRITFPGYKHTDLIEIISSRLANVPGNIVDPDAIQSAIRKVAAFSGDARRALDICRRAVEIAEQECEANISKNDIDDAESLPPTPSKSAIRRNKSQNGNSKSLVKIESPQKKPPAQKAIPRVTIATIKQAIQEATSTPLQQSLRCLPLAGKLFLAALLARVRRT
;
A
#
# COMPACT_ATOMS: atom_id res chain seq x y z
N THR A 1 2.89 18.99 25.00
CA THR A 1 4.12 19.31 25.75
C THR A 1 4.14 18.48 27.02
N MET A 2 5.29 18.27 27.65
CA MET A 2 5.45 17.34 28.80
C MET A 2 5.27 18.06 30.15
N ASP A 3 4.30 18.96 30.22
CA ASP A 3 4.12 19.91 31.34
C ASP A 3 3.10 19.38 32.35
N LEU A 4 2.77 18.08 32.24
CA LEU A 4 1.87 17.36 33.13
C LEU A 4 2.28 17.50 34.61
N PRO A 5 3.55 17.26 35.04
CA PRO A 5 3.91 17.41 36.45
C PRO A 5 3.76 18.86 36.96
N GLU A 6 4.02 19.87 36.13
CA GLU A 6 3.85 21.29 36.51
C GLU A 6 2.37 21.71 36.58
N ARG A 7 1.49 21.02 35.85
CA ARG A 7 0.03 21.28 35.86
C ARG A 7 -0.75 20.46 36.90
N THR A 8 -0.22 19.33 37.38
CA THR A 8 -0.97 18.41 38.25
C THR A 8 -0.36 18.22 39.64
N LEU A 9 0.95 18.41 39.82
CA LEU A 9 1.61 18.23 41.12
C LEU A 9 1.80 19.56 41.82
N SER A 10 1.42 19.63 43.10
CA SER A 10 1.70 20.81 43.92
C SER A 10 3.22 21.00 44.11
N ASN A 11 3.66 22.25 44.28
CA ASN A 11 5.08 22.60 44.47
C ASN A 11 5.77 21.80 45.60
N LYS A 12 5.03 21.43 46.66
CA LYS A 12 5.53 20.61 47.78
C LYS A 12 5.89 19.17 47.37
N ILE A 13 5.22 18.63 46.36
CA ILE A 13 5.45 17.28 45.81
C ILE A 13 6.52 17.36 44.71
N SER A 14 6.38 18.33 43.80
CA SER A 14 7.38 18.62 42.75
C SER A 14 8.80 18.76 43.31
N SER A 15 8.97 19.52 44.40
CA SER A 15 10.26 19.70 45.09
C SER A 15 10.85 18.43 45.70
N ARG A 16 10.07 17.37 45.94
CA ARG A 16 10.54 16.13 46.58
C ARG A 16 10.82 14.98 45.61
N LEU A 17 10.31 15.07 44.37
CA LEU A 17 10.38 13.98 43.39
C LEU A 17 11.66 13.96 42.55
N GLY A 18 12.52 14.98 42.62
CA GLY A 18 13.77 15.02 41.85
C GLY A 18 13.53 14.93 40.34
N LEU A 19 12.77 15.88 39.79
CA LEU A 19 12.21 15.84 38.43
C LEU A 19 13.26 15.96 37.31
N THR A 20 14.08 14.93 37.11
CA THR A 20 14.91 14.77 35.91
C THR A 20 14.02 14.44 34.71
N ARG A 21 13.71 15.44 33.90
CA ARG A 21 12.87 15.32 32.70
C ARG A 21 13.67 14.71 31.54
N ILE A 22 13.43 13.45 31.22
CA ILE A 22 13.92 12.80 30.00
C ILE A 22 12.85 12.97 28.91
N THR A 23 13.20 13.65 27.81
CA THR A 23 12.34 13.78 26.64
C THR A 23 12.69 12.75 25.58
N PHE A 24 11.70 11.97 25.14
CA PHE A 24 11.83 11.06 24.01
C PHE A 24 11.31 11.78 22.75
N PRO A 25 12.18 12.25 21.83
CA PRO A 25 11.74 12.78 20.56
C PRO A 25 11.13 11.67 19.69
N GLY A 26 10.32 12.05 18.70
CA GLY A 26 9.86 11.11 17.67
C GLY A 26 11.04 10.54 16.88
N TYR A 27 10.89 9.31 16.38
CA TYR A 27 11.95 8.62 15.63
C TYR A 27 12.27 9.34 14.32
N LYS A 28 13.55 9.39 13.96
CA LYS A 28 13.97 9.88 12.64
C LYS A 28 13.67 8.81 11.58
N HIS A 29 13.71 9.24 10.32
CA HIS A 29 13.50 8.34 9.19
C HIS A 29 14.55 7.21 9.11
N THR A 30 15.79 7.46 9.56
CA THR A 30 16.86 6.46 9.69
C THR A 30 16.47 5.36 10.67
N ASP A 31 16.10 5.77 11.88
CA ASP A 31 15.81 4.91 13.02
C ASP A 31 14.58 4.04 12.71
N LEU A 32 13.57 4.62 12.04
CA LEU A 32 12.39 3.90 11.56
C LEU A 32 12.71 2.89 10.44
N ILE A 33 13.67 3.16 9.56
CA ILE A 33 14.11 2.18 8.54
C ILE A 33 14.78 0.98 9.23
N GLU A 34 15.64 1.23 10.22
CA GLU A 34 16.32 0.19 11.01
C GLU A 34 15.33 -0.65 11.84
N ILE A 35 14.35 -0.01 12.46
CA ILE A 35 13.27 -0.69 13.18
C ILE A 35 12.45 -1.59 12.25
N ILE A 36 12.11 -1.15 11.03
CA ILE A 36 11.35 -1.99 10.10
C ILE A 36 12.22 -3.10 9.49
N SER A 37 13.46 -2.82 9.09
CA SER A 37 14.34 -3.84 8.51
C SER A 37 14.68 -4.94 9.52
N SER A 38 14.97 -4.59 10.78
CA SER A 38 15.19 -5.59 11.85
C SER A 38 13.96 -6.45 12.15
N ARG A 39 12.74 -5.93 11.95
CA ARG A 39 11.50 -6.72 12.06
C ARG A 39 11.32 -7.65 10.87
N LEU A 40 11.52 -7.16 9.64
CA LEU A 40 11.41 -7.94 8.40
C LEU A 40 12.49 -9.01 8.26
N ALA A 41 13.66 -8.85 8.88
CA ALA A 41 14.72 -9.86 8.90
C ALA A 41 14.28 -11.22 9.49
N ASN A 42 13.23 -11.24 10.31
CA ASN A 42 12.65 -12.47 10.87
C ASN A 42 11.66 -13.18 9.93
N VAL A 43 11.36 -12.59 8.76
CA VAL A 43 10.37 -13.11 7.81
C VAL A 43 11.09 -13.65 6.58
N PRO A 44 11.02 -14.96 6.28
CA PRO A 44 11.62 -15.52 5.07
C PRO A 44 10.81 -15.12 3.84
N GLY A 45 11.46 -14.41 2.92
CA GLY A 45 10.87 -13.92 1.67
C GLY A 45 10.99 -12.40 1.57
N ASN A 46 11.51 -11.91 0.45
CA ASN A 46 11.68 -10.49 0.19
C ASN A 46 10.35 -9.85 -0.26
N ILE A 47 9.37 -9.87 0.65
CA ILE A 47 7.97 -9.47 0.45
C ILE A 47 7.85 -7.97 0.13
N VAL A 48 8.69 -7.14 0.75
CA VAL A 48 8.60 -5.68 0.66
C VAL A 48 9.85 -5.13 0.00
N ASP A 49 9.68 -4.30 -1.04
CA ASP A 49 10.80 -3.64 -1.70
C ASP A 49 11.43 -2.56 -0.78
N PRO A 50 12.77 -2.45 -0.68
CA PRO A 50 13.43 -1.50 0.22
C PRO A 50 13.09 -0.04 -0.09
N ASP A 51 12.93 0.30 -1.37
CA ASP A 51 12.50 1.63 -1.82
C ASP A 51 11.08 1.97 -1.35
N ALA A 52 10.22 0.95 -1.26
CA ALA A 52 8.85 1.08 -0.77
C ALA A 52 8.84 1.36 0.74
N ILE A 53 9.69 0.68 1.51
CA ILE A 53 9.93 0.97 2.94
C ILE A 53 10.43 2.42 3.12
N GLN A 54 11.45 2.83 2.36
CA GLN A 54 12.00 4.19 2.47
C GLN A 54 10.96 5.27 2.14
N SER A 55 10.08 5.01 1.16
CA SER A 55 8.96 5.90 0.79
C SER A 55 7.89 5.98 1.87
N ALA A 56 7.56 4.86 2.53
CA ALA A 56 6.64 4.84 3.68
C ALA A 56 7.20 5.64 4.86
N ILE A 57 8.43 5.28 5.28
CA ILE A 57 9.05 5.84 6.46
C ILE A 57 9.28 7.35 6.34
N ARG A 58 9.73 7.84 5.17
CA ARG A 58 9.95 9.28 4.95
C ARG A 58 8.66 10.09 5.17
N LYS A 59 7.49 9.53 4.82
CA LYS A 59 6.19 10.17 5.02
C LYS A 59 5.73 10.10 6.49
N VAL A 60 5.93 8.97 7.17
CA VAL A 60 5.54 8.82 8.59
C VAL A 60 6.42 9.69 9.50
N ALA A 61 7.73 9.76 9.23
CA ALA A 61 8.66 10.63 9.95
C ALA A 61 8.28 12.13 9.82
N ALA A 62 7.81 12.55 8.63
CA ALA A 62 7.37 13.92 8.39
C ALA A 62 6.02 14.28 9.05
N PHE A 63 5.15 13.29 9.30
CA PHE A 63 3.81 13.53 9.86
C PHE A 63 3.74 13.34 11.39
N SER A 64 4.41 12.31 11.94
CA SER A 64 4.27 11.93 13.35
C SER A 64 5.52 11.33 14.00
N GLY A 65 6.42 10.69 13.26
CA GLY A 65 7.60 10.02 13.84
C GLY A 65 7.28 8.84 14.77
N ASP A 66 6.07 8.26 14.71
CA ASP A 66 5.67 7.09 15.51
C ASP A 66 5.95 5.77 14.77
N ALA A 67 6.73 4.91 15.41
CA ALA A 67 7.06 3.57 14.90
C ALA A 67 5.85 2.63 14.84
N ARG A 68 4.84 2.78 15.72
CA ARG A 68 3.61 1.97 15.67
C ARG A 68 2.85 2.28 14.39
N ARG A 69 2.62 3.57 14.14
CA ARG A 69 1.94 4.05 12.93
C ARG A 69 2.66 3.63 11.64
N ALA A 70 4.00 3.57 11.66
CA ALA A 70 4.79 3.06 10.54
C ALA A 70 4.52 1.56 10.27
N LEU A 71 4.51 0.73 11.32
CA LEU A 71 4.23 -0.70 11.22
C LEU A 71 2.78 -0.98 10.78
N ASP A 72 1.80 -0.21 11.27
CA ASP A 72 0.39 -0.32 10.85
C ASP A 72 0.22 -0.07 9.34
N ILE A 73 0.92 0.92 8.79
CA ILE A 73 0.91 1.24 7.36
C ILE A 73 1.57 0.12 6.54
N CYS A 74 2.69 -0.42 7.01
CA CYS A 74 3.34 -1.55 6.35
C CYS A 74 2.47 -2.82 6.37
N ARG A 75 1.81 -3.12 7.49
CA ARG A 75 0.81 -4.19 7.60
C ARG A 75 -0.32 -3.98 6.58
N ARG A 76 -0.89 -2.78 6.52
CA ARG A 76 -1.99 -2.49 5.58
C ARG A 76 -1.55 -2.62 4.11
N ALA A 77 -0.30 -2.29 3.79
CA ALA A 77 0.24 -2.47 2.45
C ALA A 77 0.40 -3.96 2.06
N VAL A 78 0.72 -4.84 3.02
CA VAL A 78 0.71 -6.30 2.81
C VAL A 78 -0.72 -6.80 2.54
N GLU A 79 -1.69 -6.39 3.37
CA GLU A 79 -3.11 -6.77 3.21
C GLU A 79 -3.68 -6.38 1.83
N ILE A 80 -3.27 -5.22 1.28
CA ILE A 80 -3.64 -4.77 -0.07
C ILE A 80 -2.97 -5.64 -1.14
N ALA A 81 -1.68 -5.94 -1.01
CA ALA A 81 -0.95 -6.76 -1.97
C ALA A 81 -1.47 -8.22 -1.99
N GLU A 82 -1.90 -8.75 -0.85
CA GLU A 82 -2.60 -10.05 -0.73
C GLU A 82 -3.92 -10.04 -1.51
N GLN A 83 -4.77 -9.03 -1.28
CA GLN A 83 -6.05 -8.87 -2.00
C GLN A 83 -5.88 -8.72 -3.52
N GLU A 84 -4.86 -7.98 -3.96
CA GLU A 84 -4.52 -7.85 -5.39
C GLU A 84 -4.10 -9.20 -6.00
N CYS A 85 -3.35 -10.04 -5.26
CA CYS A 85 -2.98 -11.37 -5.72
C CYS A 85 -4.19 -12.34 -5.78
N GLU A 86 -5.05 -12.35 -4.76
CA GLU A 86 -6.28 -13.17 -4.76
C GLU A 86 -7.23 -12.77 -5.90
N ALA A 87 -7.39 -11.46 -6.14
CA ALA A 87 -8.18 -10.91 -7.24
C ALA A 87 -7.59 -11.15 -8.64
N ASN A 88 -6.33 -11.57 -8.74
CA ASN A 88 -5.69 -11.96 -10.00
C ASN A 88 -5.72 -13.47 -10.22
N ILE A 89 -5.56 -14.28 -9.17
CA ILE A 89 -5.74 -15.74 -9.25
C ILE A 89 -7.16 -16.07 -9.73
N SER A 90 -8.16 -15.49 -9.07
CA SER A 90 -9.59 -15.70 -9.39
C SER A 90 -10.01 -15.24 -10.80
N LYS A 91 -9.26 -14.37 -11.47
CA LYS A 91 -9.50 -14.01 -12.88
C LYS A 91 -8.93 -15.06 -13.84
N ASN A 92 -7.72 -15.55 -13.57
CA ASN A 92 -7.08 -16.58 -14.40
C ASN A 92 -7.91 -17.88 -14.40
N ASP A 93 -8.51 -18.24 -13.26
CA ASP A 93 -9.36 -19.42 -13.13
C ASP A 93 -10.68 -19.32 -13.95
N ILE A 94 -11.09 -18.12 -14.37
CA ILE A 94 -12.28 -17.89 -15.21
C ILE A 94 -11.93 -18.00 -16.70
N ASP A 95 -10.76 -17.48 -17.12
CA ASP A 95 -10.34 -17.50 -18.51
C ASP A 95 -10.00 -18.93 -19.03
N ASP A 96 -9.56 -19.84 -18.15
CA ASP A 96 -9.35 -21.26 -18.50
C ASP A 96 -10.67 -22.01 -18.74
N ALA A 97 -11.80 -21.54 -18.19
CA ALA A 97 -13.12 -22.19 -18.32
C ALA A 97 -13.82 -21.92 -19.67
N GLU A 98 -13.41 -20.89 -20.44
CA GLU A 98 -13.95 -20.63 -21.78
C GLU A 98 -13.19 -21.36 -22.91
N SER A 99 -12.31 -22.30 -22.57
CA SER A 99 -11.55 -23.10 -23.55
C SER A 99 -11.90 -24.59 -23.55
N LEU A 100 -12.95 -24.93 -24.31
CA LEU A 100 -13.16 -26.14 -25.17
C LEU A 100 -14.66 -26.53 -25.25
N PRO A 101 -15.12 -27.21 -26.33
CA PRO A 101 -14.36 -27.65 -27.50
C PRO A 101 -14.55 -26.75 -28.75
N PRO A 102 -13.66 -26.84 -29.75
CA PRO A 102 -13.91 -26.24 -31.06
C PRO A 102 -15.08 -26.93 -31.74
N THR A 103 -16.26 -26.29 -31.71
CA THR A 103 -17.39 -26.72 -32.54
C THR A 103 -17.07 -26.48 -34.02
N PRO A 104 -17.35 -27.43 -34.93
CA PRO A 104 -16.85 -27.39 -36.31
C PRO A 104 -17.50 -26.32 -37.23
N SER A 105 -18.35 -25.44 -36.70
CA SER A 105 -19.23 -24.55 -37.49
C SER A 105 -18.64 -23.20 -37.92
N LYS A 106 -17.36 -22.89 -37.63
CA LYS A 106 -16.72 -21.60 -38.00
C LYS A 106 -15.46 -21.69 -38.88
N SER A 107 -15.23 -22.80 -39.59
CA SER A 107 -14.06 -23.01 -40.48
C SER A 107 -14.07 -22.25 -41.84
N ALA A 108 -14.81 -21.14 -41.93
CA ALA A 108 -14.97 -20.34 -43.15
C ALA A 108 -14.20 -19.01 -43.16
N ILE A 109 -13.93 -18.40 -41.99
CA ILE A 109 -13.52 -16.98 -41.92
C ILE A 109 -12.00 -16.76 -41.67
N ARG A 110 -11.26 -17.78 -41.22
CA ARG A 110 -9.81 -17.66 -40.90
C ARG A 110 -8.84 -18.07 -42.02
N ARG A 111 -9.30 -18.28 -43.27
CA ARG A 111 -8.42 -18.71 -44.38
C ARG A 111 -7.74 -17.59 -45.19
N ASN A 112 -8.21 -16.34 -45.11
CA ASN A 112 -7.68 -15.23 -45.92
C ASN A 112 -6.84 -14.22 -45.12
N LYS A 113 -5.72 -14.66 -44.53
CA LYS A 113 -4.62 -13.74 -44.15
C LYS A 113 -3.24 -14.41 -44.09
N SER A 114 -2.83 -15.05 -45.18
CA SER A 114 -1.44 -15.47 -45.36
C SER A 114 -1.00 -15.39 -46.83
N GLN A 115 -0.60 -14.19 -47.25
CA GLN A 115 0.34 -13.97 -48.36
C GLN A 115 1.15 -12.70 -48.10
N ASN A 116 2.34 -12.86 -47.50
CA ASN A 116 3.62 -12.33 -48.00
C ASN A 116 4.76 -12.69 -47.04
N GLY A 117 5.89 -13.15 -47.58
CA GLY A 117 7.16 -13.30 -46.84
C GLY A 117 7.81 -11.93 -46.57
N ASN A 118 9.03 -11.78 -46.05
CA ASN A 118 10.13 -12.70 -45.71
C ASN A 118 11.08 -11.90 -44.75
N SER A 119 12.14 -12.37 -44.05
CA SER A 119 12.97 -13.60 -44.08
C SER A 119 13.75 -13.74 -42.75
N LYS A 120 14.50 -14.86 -42.58
CA LYS A 120 15.75 -15.00 -41.75
C LYS A 120 15.66 -14.59 -40.26
N SER A 121 15.75 -15.46 -39.25
CA SER A 121 16.86 -16.36 -38.86
C SER A 121 16.86 -16.37 -37.30
N LEU A 122 17.44 -17.27 -36.51
CA LEU A 122 18.20 -18.52 -36.68
C LEU A 122 17.84 -19.46 -35.51
N VAL A 123 18.08 -20.76 -35.66
CA VAL A 123 17.76 -21.82 -34.67
C VAL A 123 18.61 -21.73 -33.39
N LYS A 124 17.99 -21.95 -32.22
CA LYS A 124 18.61 -22.81 -31.19
C LYS A 124 17.54 -23.63 -30.45
N ILE A 125 17.72 -24.95 -30.45
CA ILE A 125 16.86 -25.95 -29.82
C ILE A 125 17.54 -26.42 -28.54
N GLU A 126 16.81 -26.45 -27.43
CA GLU A 126 17.09 -27.34 -26.30
C GLU A 126 15.79 -27.61 -25.52
N SER A 127 15.67 -28.82 -24.97
CA SER A 127 14.37 -29.49 -24.72
C SER A 127 13.96 -29.46 -23.23
N PRO A 128 12.86 -30.10 -22.76
CA PRO A 128 11.92 -29.41 -21.90
C PRO A 128 12.01 -29.82 -20.42
N GLN A 129 12.46 -28.92 -19.56
CA GLN A 129 12.42 -29.12 -18.11
C GLN A 129 11.13 -28.54 -17.50
N LYS A 130 10.10 -29.38 -17.52
CA LYS A 130 9.10 -29.61 -16.45
C LYS A 130 8.90 -28.44 -15.47
N LYS A 131 7.81 -27.68 -15.66
CA LYS A 131 7.33 -26.68 -14.67
C LYS A 131 7.34 -27.31 -13.26
N PRO A 132 8.07 -26.77 -12.27
CA PRO A 132 7.87 -27.17 -10.87
C PRO A 132 6.46 -26.76 -10.41
N PRO A 133 5.91 -27.42 -9.38
CA PRO A 133 4.52 -27.22 -8.96
C PRO A 133 4.26 -25.78 -8.55
N ALA A 134 3.02 -25.32 -8.71
CA ALA A 134 2.59 -23.95 -8.46
C ALA A 134 2.80 -23.53 -6.98
N GLN A 135 3.98 -22.98 -6.70
CA GLN A 135 4.24 -22.25 -5.47
C GLN A 135 3.47 -20.94 -5.55
N LYS A 136 2.55 -20.71 -4.61
CA LYS A 136 1.79 -19.46 -4.49
C LYS A 136 2.78 -18.29 -4.50
N ALA A 137 2.72 -17.44 -5.54
CA ALA A 137 3.60 -16.29 -5.63
C ALA A 137 3.32 -15.36 -4.44
N ILE A 138 4.31 -15.21 -3.56
CA ILE A 138 4.17 -14.38 -2.36
C ILE A 138 3.98 -12.93 -2.83
N PRO A 139 2.91 -12.23 -2.39
CA PRO A 139 2.61 -10.88 -2.86
C PRO A 139 3.77 -9.93 -2.57
N ARG A 140 4.17 -9.13 -3.58
CA ARG A 140 5.24 -8.14 -3.44
C ARG A 140 4.66 -6.75 -3.20
N VAL A 141 5.01 -6.17 -2.06
CA VAL A 141 4.60 -4.83 -1.64
C VAL A 141 5.44 -3.78 -2.37
N THR A 142 4.86 -3.22 -3.43
CA THR A 142 5.48 -2.16 -4.25
C THR A 142 5.19 -0.76 -3.69
N ILE A 143 5.91 0.26 -4.20
CA ILE A 143 5.68 1.67 -3.87
C ILE A 143 4.22 2.11 -4.12
N ALA A 144 3.50 1.49 -5.07
CA ALA A 144 2.10 1.78 -5.35
C ALA A 144 1.17 1.35 -4.20
N THR A 145 1.28 0.09 -3.76
CA THR A 145 0.51 -0.45 -2.63
C THR A 145 0.73 0.36 -1.34
N ILE A 146 1.96 0.80 -1.07
CA ILE A 146 2.28 1.68 0.08
C ILE A 146 1.67 3.08 -0.08
N LYS A 147 1.65 3.66 -1.29
CA LYS A 147 0.95 4.94 -1.52
C LYS A 147 -0.54 4.81 -1.24
N GLN A 148 -1.16 3.71 -1.66
CA GLN A 148 -2.57 3.40 -1.39
C GLN A 148 -2.83 3.17 0.10
N ALA A 149 -2.02 2.36 0.78
CA ALA A 149 -2.13 2.12 2.23
C ALA A 149 -2.04 3.42 3.05
N ILE A 150 -1.12 4.33 2.68
CA ILE A 150 -1.00 5.65 3.31
C ILE A 150 -2.23 6.51 3.02
N GLN A 151 -2.72 6.51 1.77
CA GLN A 151 -3.91 7.26 1.40
C GLN A 151 -5.14 6.76 2.14
N GLU A 152 -5.33 5.45 2.27
CA GLU A 152 -6.42 4.85 3.04
C GLU A 152 -6.31 5.23 4.53
N ALA A 153 -5.15 5.00 5.14
CA ALA A 153 -4.90 5.30 6.55
C ALA A 153 -4.96 6.80 6.92
N THR A 154 -4.85 7.71 5.95
CA THR A 154 -4.96 9.16 6.14
C THR A 154 -6.25 9.78 5.59
N SER A 155 -6.97 9.09 4.70
CA SER A 155 -8.27 9.56 4.22
C SER A 155 -9.32 9.36 5.30
N THR A 156 -9.90 10.46 5.78
CA THR A 156 -11.05 10.35 6.68
C THR A 156 -12.32 10.04 5.88
N PRO A 157 -13.28 9.27 6.42
CA PRO A 157 -14.53 8.99 5.72
C PRO A 157 -15.29 10.29 5.37
N LEU A 158 -15.22 11.30 6.25
CA LEU A 158 -15.77 12.63 6.00
C LEU A 158 -15.14 13.32 4.77
N GLN A 159 -13.83 13.21 4.55
CA GLN A 159 -13.19 13.74 3.34
C GLN A 159 -13.63 13.01 2.08
N GLN A 160 -13.92 11.70 2.16
CA GLN A 160 -14.47 10.93 1.05
C GLN A 160 -15.90 11.41 0.74
N SER A 161 -16.78 11.48 1.74
CA SER A 161 -18.16 12.00 1.58
C SER A 161 -18.19 13.42 0.98
N LEU A 162 -17.36 14.33 1.50
CA LEU A 162 -17.26 15.72 0.99
C LEU A 162 -16.74 15.79 -0.46
N ARG A 163 -15.86 14.86 -0.89
CA ARG A 163 -15.41 14.77 -2.28
C ARG A 163 -16.51 14.25 -3.20
N CYS A 164 -17.29 13.27 -2.77
CA CYS A 164 -18.38 12.67 -3.53
C CYS A 164 -19.64 13.55 -3.64
N LEU A 165 -19.78 14.61 -2.83
CA LEU A 165 -20.94 15.51 -2.89
C LEU A 165 -21.12 16.18 -4.28
N PRO A 166 -22.35 16.28 -4.81
CA PRO A 166 -22.63 17.05 -6.02
C PRO A 166 -22.37 18.55 -5.82
N LEU A 167 -22.22 19.29 -6.92
CA LEU A 167 -21.85 20.72 -6.91
C LEU A 167 -22.77 21.55 -6.01
N ALA A 168 -24.09 21.32 -6.05
CA ALA A 168 -25.06 22.01 -5.20
C ALA A 168 -24.77 21.82 -3.69
N GLY A 169 -24.41 20.61 -3.27
CA GLY A 169 -24.04 20.33 -1.87
C GLY A 169 -22.73 21.02 -1.46
N LYS A 170 -21.74 21.07 -2.36
CA LYS A 170 -20.48 21.80 -2.15
C LYS A 170 -20.71 23.31 -2.03
N LEU A 171 -21.56 23.88 -2.88
CA LEU A 171 -21.96 25.29 -2.81
C LEU A 171 -22.73 25.61 -1.52
N PHE A 172 -23.67 24.76 -1.12
CA PHE A 172 -24.41 24.93 0.14
C PHE A 172 -23.48 24.93 1.37
N LEU A 173 -22.58 23.95 1.48
CA LEU A 173 -21.62 23.89 2.57
C LEU A 173 -20.64 25.07 2.55
N ALA A 174 -20.19 25.51 1.38
CA ALA A 174 -19.33 26.69 1.25
C ALA A 174 -20.04 27.98 1.70
N ALA A 175 -21.32 28.15 1.31
CA ALA A 175 -22.14 29.30 1.73
C ALA A 175 -22.43 29.27 3.25
N LEU A 176 -22.72 28.10 3.81
CA LEU A 176 -22.90 27.91 5.26
C LEU A 176 -21.62 28.28 6.03
N LEU A 177 -20.47 27.78 5.58
CA LEU A 177 -19.16 28.07 6.18
C LEU A 177 -18.83 29.58 6.09
N ALA A 178 -19.11 30.21 4.95
CA ALA A 178 -18.96 31.65 4.76
C ALA A 178 -19.89 32.48 5.68
N ARG A 179 -21.09 31.98 6.00
CA ARG A 179 -22.00 32.60 6.98
C ARG A 179 -21.48 32.43 8.40
N VAL A 180 -21.08 31.23 8.80
CA VAL A 180 -20.54 30.93 10.15
C VAL A 180 -19.25 31.70 10.45
N ARG A 181 -18.44 32.03 9.44
CA ARG A 181 -17.25 32.91 9.60
C ARG A 181 -17.56 34.41 9.68
N ARG A 182 -18.81 34.83 9.43
CA ARG A 182 -19.26 36.24 9.50
C ARG A 182 -20.08 36.55 10.76
N THR A 183 -20.54 35.51 11.47
CA THR A 183 -21.25 35.56 12.75
C THR A 183 -20.29 35.29 13.89
#